data_AF-A0A9D5TKL6-F1
#
_entry.id   AF-A0A9D5TKL6-F1
#
_cell.length_a   1.000
_cell.length_b   1.000
_cell.length_c   1.000
_cell.angle_alpha   90.00
_cell.angle_beta   90.00
_cell.angle_gamma   90.00
#
_symmetry.space_group_name_H-M   'P 1'
#
loop_
_entity.id
_entity.type
_entity.pdbx_description
1 polymer ?
#
loop_
_entity_poly.entity_id
_entity_poly.type
_entity_poly.pdbx_seq_one_letter_code
_entity_poly.pdbx_strand_id
1 'polypeptide(L)'
;MYKARLATQLRKLFWLQIASAFSVPLIGIFIGVLFLRLDDVNENYKKAGIFCLLRSVCNIFGIVRIKFFFLATGVSLVGLVFAVLSIYYECKAHSQVLECIDGRFSDRWLMLFKWNTAVLCSVPVIMLCSWLLPSLVLFLTPIVVIFGIVVTVFYLIYLYRTAEIFLNTKKEAVT
;
A
#
# COMPACT_ATOMS: atom_id res chain seq x y z
N MET A 1 -15.52 37.22 13.93
CA MET A 1 -16.15 36.17 13.09
C MET A 1 -15.14 35.26 12.37
N TYR A 2 -14.06 35.77 11.77
CA TYR A 2 -13.05 34.99 11.02
C TYR A 2 -12.32 33.91 11.85
N LYS A 3 -11.90 34.22 13.08
CA LYS A 3 -11.19 33.28 13.98
C LYS A 3 -12.01 32.04 14.35
N ALA A 4 -13.32 32.18 14.54
CA ALA A 4 -14.22 31.07 14.89
C ALA A 4 -14.43 30.10 13.70
N ARG A 5 -14.49 30.63 12.47
CA ARG A 5 -14.55 29.84 11.24
C ARG A 5 -13.22 29.13 10.95
N LEU A 6 -12.09 29.77 11.26
CA LEU A 6 -10.76 29.16 11.10
C LEU A 6 -10.54 28.00 12.09
N ALA A 7 -10.94 28.17 13.36
CA ALA A 7 -10.80 27.14 14.39
C ALA A 7 -11.66 25.90 14.09
N THR A 8 -12.87 26.09 13.55
CA THR A 8 -13.73 24.97 13.15
C THR A 8 -13.21 24.23 11.91
N GLN A 9 -12.60 24.95 10.95
CA GLN A 9 -11.94 24.33 9.80
C GLN A 9 -10.69 23.53 10.20
N LEU A 10 -9.84 24.10 11.05
CA LEU A 10 -8.66 23.42 11.59
C LEU A 10 -9.04 22.16 12.38
N ARG A 11 -10.12 22.22 13.18
CA ARG A 11 -10.63 21.05 13.91
C ARG A 11 -11.12 19.96 12.96
N LYS A 12 -11.84 20.31 11.88
CA LYS A 12 -12.28 19.33 10.87
C LYS A 12 -11.10 18.68 10.15
N LEU A 13 -10.11 19.47 9.73
CA LEU A 13 -8.89 18.96 9.10
C LEU A 13 -8.12 18.02 10.04
N PHE A 14 -8.05 18.37 11.32
CA PHE A 14 -7.42 17.54 12.34
C PHE A 14 -8.14 16.19 12.54
N TRP A 15 -9.47 16.19 12.64
CA TRP A 15 -10.25 14.95 12.73
C TRP A 15 -10.14 14.09 11.46
N LEU A 16 -10.09 14.72 10.28
CA LEU A 16 -9.86 14.01 9.01
C LEU A 16 -8.49 13.34 8.97
N GLN A 17 -7.44 14.00 9.45
CA GLN A 17 -6.10 13.41 9.52
C GLN A 17 -6.00 12.27 10.53
N ILE A 18 -6.65 12.39 11.69
CA ILE A 18 -6.69 11.29 12.67
C ILE A 18 -7.44 10.10 12.08
N ALA A 19 -8.60 10.32 11.45
CA ALA A 19 -9.39 9.24 10.86
C ALA A 19 -8.61 8.49 9.76
N SER A 20 -7.88 9.20 8.90
CA SER A 20 -7.06 8.56 7.87
C SER A 20 -5.80 7.88 8.41
N ALA A 21 -5.26 8.34 9.54
CA ALA A 21 -4.11 7.69 10.18
C ALA A 21 -4.46 6.29 10.72
N PHE A 22 -5.66 6.11 11.28
CA PHE A 22 -6.11 4.83 11.83
C PHE A 22 -6.66 3.86 10.78
N SER A 23 -7.19 4.34 9.65
CA SER A 23 -7.76 3.47 8.62
C SER A 23 -6.71 2.57 7.95
N VAL A 24 -5.52 3.10 7.69
CA VAL A 24 -4.42 2.38 7.01
C VAL A 24 -3.97 1.12 7.78
N PRO A 25 -3.62 1.18 9.08
CA PRO A 25 -3.20 -0.02 9.82
C PRO A 25 -4.34 -1.03 9.96
N LEU A 26 -5.59 -0.60 10.14
CA LEU A 26 -6.75 -1.50 10.26
C LEU A 26 -6.97 -2.31 8.98
N ILE A 27 -6.96 -1.64 7.83
CA ILE A 27 -7.09 -2.29 6.52
C ILE A 27 -5.91 -3.25 6.30
N GLY A 28 -4.69 -2.84 6.65
CA GLY A 28 -3.51 -3.70 6.56
C GLY A 28 -3.60 -4.95 7.44
N ILE A 29 -4.18 -4.85 8.64
CA ILE A 29 -4.41 -6.02 9.51
C ILE A 29 -5.41 -6.97 8.86
N PHE A 30 -6.53 -6.45 8.35
CA PHE A 30 -7.55 -7.26 7.69
C PHE A 30 -6.98 -7.99 6.46
N ILE A 31 -6.27 -7.28 5.58
CA ILE A 31 -5.64 -7.85 4.40
C ILE A 31 -4.55 -8.86 4.78
N GLY A 32 -3.75 -8.56 5.81
CA GLY A 32 -2.72 -9.47 6.32
C GLY A 32 -3.30 -10.80 6.80
N VAL A 33 -4.41 -10.76 7.57
CA VAL A 33 -5.13 -11.96 8.00
C VAL A 33 -5.76 -12.71 6.82
N LEU A 34 -6.29 -11.98 5.83
CA LEU A 34 -6.83 -12.58 4.61
C LEU A 34 -5.74 -13.35 3.86
N PHE A 35 -4.56 -12.78 3.66
CA PHE A 35 -3.44 -13.49 3.02
C PHE A 35 -2.93 -14.70 3.80
N LEU A 36 -2.96 -14.65 5.13
CA LEU A 36 -2.64 -15.82 5.95
C LEU A 36 -3.65 -16.97 5.77
N ARG A 37 -4.90 -16.68 5.41
CA ARG A 37 -5.89 -17.71 5.07
C ARG A 37 -5.71 -18.27 3.66
N LEU A 38 -5.02 -17.55 2.77
CA LEU A 38 -4.68 -18.02 1.41
C LEU A 38 -3.37 -18.85 1.38
N ASP A 39 -2.80 -19.20 2.53
CA ASP A 39 -1.58 -20.04 2.62
C ASP A 39 -1.74 -21.38 1.90
N ASP A 40 -2.94 -21.97 1.94
CA ASP A 40 -3.26 -23.24 1.26
C ASP A 40 -3.08 -23.18 -0.27
N VAL A 41 -3.09 -21.99 -0.87
CA VAL A 41 -2.95 -21.81 -2.32
C VAL A 41 -1.50 -21.59 -2.74
N ASN A 42 -0.74 -20.80 -1.98
CA ASN A 42 0.67 -20.52 -2.26
C ASN A 42 1.37 -19.96 -1.02
N GLU A 43 2.52 -20.54 -0.63
CA GLU A 43 3.33 -20.12 0.52
C GLU A 43 3.76 -18.64 0.46
N ASN A 44 3.81 -18.05 -0.74
CA ASN A 44 4.16 -16.64 -0.90
C ASN A 44 3.06 -15.70 -0.37
N TYR A 45 1.79 -16.13 -0.28
CA TYR A 45 0.74 -15.35 0.39
C TYR A 45 0.97 -15.25 1.90
N LYS A 46 1.46 -16.32 2.54
CA LYS A 46 1.82 -16.28 3.97
C LYS A 46 2.92 -15.27 4.24
N LYS A 47 3.95 -15.24 3.39
CA LYS A 47 5.04 -14.25 3.49
C LYS A 47 4.49 -12.83 3.31
N ALA A 48 3.64 -12.60 2.31
CA ALA A 48 2.98 -11.30 2.11
C ALA A 48 2.15 -10.87 3.33
N GLY A 49 1.36 -11.79 3.89
CA GLY A 49 0.54 -11.55 5.08
C GLY A 49 1.36 -11.12 6.30
N ILE A 50 2.46 -11.84 6.60
CA ILE A 50 3.35 -11.52 7.72
C ILE A 50 3.97 -10.12 7.55
N PHE A 51 4.47 -9.79 6.36
CA PHE A 51 5.04 -8.46 6.11
C PHE A 51 3.98 -7.35 6.17
N CYS A 52 2.75 -7.63 5.73
CA CYS A 52 1.62 -6.70 5.86
C CYS A 52 1.28 -6.42 7.33
N LEU A 53 1.22 -7.45 8.17
CA LEU A 53 1.02 -7.29 9.61
C LEU A 53 2.14 -6.48 10.26
N LEU A 54 3.40 -6.78 9.92
CA LEU A 54 4.56 -6.09 10.48
C LEU A 54 4.58 -4.60 10.07
N ARG A 55 4.17 -4.29 8.83
CA ARG A 55 3.93 -2.91 8.37
C ARG A 55 2.84 -2.22 9.19
N SER A 56 1.71 -2.89 9.47
CA SER A 56 0.62 -2.30 10.27
C SER A 56 1.07 -2.00 11.70
N VAL A 57 1.85 -2.90 12.31
CA VAL A 57 2.46 -2.67 13.62
C VAL A 57 3.36 -1.43 13.59
N CYS A 58 4.24 -1.32 12.60
CA CYS A 58 5.10 -0.14 12.43
C CYS A 58 4.29 1.17 12.27
N ASN A 59 3.16 1.13 11.53
CA ASN A 59 2.27 2.29 11.38
C ASN A 59 1.63 2.70 12.72
N ILE A 60 1.14 1.75 13.51
CA ILE A 60 0.58 2.02 14.84
C ILE A 60 1.63 2.68 15.75
N PHE A 61 2.86 2.14 15.76
CA PHE A 61 3.98 2.75 16.50
C PHE A 61 4.40 4.13 15.96
N GLY A 62 4.12 4.42 14.69
CA GLY A 62 4.30 5.75 14.10
C GLY A 62 3.28 6.77 14.62
N ILE A 63 2.02 6.36 14.80
CA ILE A 63 0.91 7.22 15.25
C ILE A 63 1.06 7.64 16.72
N VAL A 64 1.62 6.77 17.58
CA VAL A 64 1.70 6.98 19.03
C VAL A 64 2.72 8.07 19.46
N ARG A 65 3.24 8.92 18.55
CA ARG A 65 4.45 9.73 18.82
C ARG A 65 4.22 11.22 19.00
N ILE A 66 4.52 11.70 20.21
CA ILE A 66 4.57 13.12 20.57
C ILE A 66 5.99 13.59 21.01
N LYS A 67 6.97 12.69 21.27
CA LYS A 67 8.23 13.10 21.92
C LYS A 67 9.55 12.90 21.15
N PHE A 68 9.65 11.99 20.18
CA PHE A 68 10.92 11.72 19.47
C PHE A 68 10.74 11.62 17.96
N PHE A 69 10.95 12.75 17.28
CA PHE A 69 10.83 12.89 15.82
C PHE A 69 11.75 11.93 15.04
N PHE A 70 13.05 11.91 15.35
CA PHE A 70 14.02 11.06 14.63
C PHE A 70 13.71 9.57 14.72
N LEU A 71 13.32 9.12 15.91
CA LEU A 71 12.98 7.73 16.17
C LEU A 71 11.65 7.35 15.47
N ALA A 72 10.76 8.33 15.24
CA ALA A 72 9.49 8.15 14.52
C ALA A 72 9.76 7.89 13.05
N THR A 73 10.58 8.74 12.46
CA THR A 73 10.99 8.67 11.07
C THR A 73 11.70 7.35 10.77
N GLY A 74 12.57 6.88 11.69
CA GLY A 74 13.23 5.58 11.56
C GLY A 74 12.25 4.40 11.50
N VAL A 75 11.25 4.36 12.38
CA VAL A 75 10.23 3.28 12.38
C VAL A 75 9.34 3.34 11.14
N SER A 76 9.00 4.54 10.67
CA SER A 76 8.24 4.71 9.42
C SER A 76 9.01 4.22 8.20
N LEU A 77 10.33 4.47 8.14
CA LEU A 77 11.20 3.95 7.08
C LEU A 77 11.25 2.41 7.08
N VAL A 78 11.38 1.80 8.26
CA VAL A 78 11.33 0.34 8.41
C VAL A 78 9.96 -0.21 7.97
N GLY A 79 8.86 0.46 8.36
CA GLY A 79 7.52 0.12 7.90
C GLY A 79 7.36 0.21 6.37
N LEU A 80 8.06 1.14 5.71
CA LEU A 80 8.06 1.27 4.26
C LEU A 80 8.79 0.10 3.59
N VAL A 81 9.90 -0.39 4.16
CA VAL A 81 10.58 -1.60 3.67
C VAL A 81 9.63 -2.82 3.75
N PHE A 82 8.93 -2.99 4.86
CA PHE A 82 7.93 -4.06 4.99
C PHE A 82 6.77 -3.90 4.02
N ALA A 83 6.36 -2.67 3.70
CA ALA A 83 5.37 -2.41 2.67
C ALA A 83 5.83 -2.92 1.29
N VAL A 84 7.05 -2.57 0.87
CA VAL A 84 7.61 -3.03 -0.41
C VAL A 84 7.72 -4.55 -0.44
N LEU A 85 8.20 -5.17 0.63
CA LEU A 85 8.30 -6.63 0.73
C LEU A 85 6.92 -7.31 0.67
N SER A 86 5.93 -6.80 1.39
CA SER A 86 4.56 -7.32 1.33
C SER A 86 4.02 -7.32 -0.10
N ILE A 87 4.14 -6.19 -0.80
CA ILE A 87 3.66 -6.04 -2.18
C ILE A 87 4.45 -6.96 -3.12
N TYR A 88 5.76 -7.10 -2.92
CA TYR A 88 6.58 -8.02 -3.71
C TYR A 88 6.07 -9.45 -3.61
N TYR A 89 5.89 -9.96 -2.39
CA TYR A 89 5.41 -11.33 -2.18
C TYR A 89 3.99 -11.54 -2.68
N GLU A 90 3.13 -10.52 -2.57
CA GLU A 90 1.77 -10.54 -3.09
C GLU A 90 1.75 -10.61 -4.63
N CYS A 91 2.47 -9.71 -5.31
CA CYS A 91 2.55 -9.72 -6.77
C CYS A 91 3.21 -11.00 -7.29
N LYS A 92 4.21 -11.54 -6.58
CA LYS A 92 4.85 -12.82 -6.91
C LYS A 92 3.90 -14.00 -6.70
N ALA A 93 3.08 -13.99 -5.65
CA ALA A 93 2.07 -15.00 -5.44
C ALA A 93 1.04 -14.97 -6.58
N HIS A 94 0.52 -13.79 -6.94
CA HIS A 94 -0.39 -13.65 -8.08
C HIS A 94 0.25 -14.06 -9.41
N SER A 95 1.51 -13.70 -9.66
CA SER A 95 2.20 -14.06 -10.89
C SER A 95 2.33 -15.58 -11.03
N GLN A 96 2.72 -16.28 -9.95
CA GLN A 96 2.88 -17.74 -9.95
C GLN A 96 1.57 -18.50 -10.14
N VAL A 97 0.46 -18.05 -9.53
CA VAL A 97 -0.82 -18.74 -9.73
C VAL A 97 -1.35 -18.50 -11.16
N LEU A 98 -1.03 -17.36 -11.79
CA LEU A 98 -1.43 -17.06 -13.16
C LEU A 98 -0.47 -17.63 -14.21
N GLU A 99 0.77 -17.94 -13.86
CA GLU A 99 1.77 -18.50 -14.77
C GLU A 99 1.30 -19.81 -15.42
N CYS A 100 0.53 -20.63 -14.69
CA CYS A 100 -0.06 -21.86 -15.21
C CYS A 100 -1.22 -21.64 -16.20
N ILE A 101 -1.82 -20.44 -16.27
CA ILE A 101 -3.03 -20.16 -17.06
C ILE A 101 -2.73 -19.16 -18.20
N ASP A 102 -2.02 -18.06 -17.92
CA ASP A 102 -1.63 -17.04 -18.90
C ASP A 102 -0.34 -16.31 -18.48
N GLY A 103 0.80 -16.72 -19.04
CA GLY A 103 2.11 -16.13 -18.77
C GLY A 103 2.20 -14.62 -19.07
N ARG A 104 1.43 -14.09 -20.04
CA ARG A 104 1.44 -12.65 -20.34
C ARG A 104 0.77 -11.82 -19.24
N PHE A 105 -0.08 -12.45 -18.44
CA PHE A 105 -0.71 -11.81 -17.28
C PHE A 105 0.21 -11.79 -16.06
N SER A 106 1.04 -12.83 -15.90
CA SER A 106 2.10 -12.92 -14.88
C SER A 106 3.10 -11.75 -14.99
N ASP A 107 3.56 -11.45 -16.20
CA ASP A 107 4.50 -10.34 -16.44
C ASP A 107 3.90 -8.96 -16.08
N ARG A 108 2.59 -8.77 -16.29
CA ARG A 108 1.91 -7.53 -15.95
C ARG A 108 1.85 -7.29 -14.43
N TRP A 109 1.71 -8.35 -13.63
CA TRP A 109 1.79 -8.27 -12.17
C TRP A 109 3.18 -7.84 -11.69
N LEU A 110 4.24 -8.36 -12.30
CA LEU A 110 5.62 -7.94 -11.99
C LEU A 110 5.91 -6.49 -12.43
N MET A 111 5.35 -6.07 -13.56
CA MET A 111 5.45 -4.67 -13.99
C MET A 111 4.71 -3.74 -13.02
N LEU A 112 3.53 -4.12 -12.56
CA LEU A 112 2.76 -3.38 -11.56
C LEU A 112 3.52 -3.25 -10.24
N PHE A 113 4.24 -4.31 -9.80
CA PHE A 113 5.14 -4.24 -8.65
C PHE A 113 6.22 -3.18 -8.81
N LYS A 114 6.85 -3.07 -9.98
CA LYS A 114 7.87 -2.04 -10.25
C LYS A 114 7.27 -0.63 -10.12
N TRP A 115 6.09 -0.40 -10.68
CA TRP A 115 5.41 0.88 -10.58
C TRP A 115 5.02 1.22 -9.13
N ASN A 116 4.51 0.25 -8.38
CA ASN A 116 4.14 0.46 -6.98
C ASN A 116 5.38 0.73 -6.09
N THR A 117 6.49 0.04 -6.36
CA THR A 117 7.77 0.31 -5.68
C THR A 117 8.28 1.71 -6.00
N ALA A 118 8.16 2.17 -7.25
CA ALA A 118 8.53 3.54 -7.63
C ALA A 118 7.71 4.59 -6.86
N VAL A 119 6.39 4.38 -6.70
CA VAL A 119 5.53 5.25 -5.87
C VAL A 119 6.02 5.25 -4.42
N LEU A 120 6.28 4.08 -3.83
CA LEU A 120 6.73 3.98 -2.44
C LEU A 120 8.10 4.62 -2.21
N CYS A 121 9.05 4.43 -3.14
CA CYS A 121 10.37 5.05 -3.07
C CYS A 121 10.33 6.57 -3.24
N SER A 122 9.29 7.13 -3.86
CA SER A 122 9.14 8.59 -3.97
C SER A 122 8.85 9.28 -2.62
N VAL A 123 8.27 8.56 -1.65
CA VAL A 123 7.93 9.09 -0.32
C VAL A 123 9.17 9.57 0.46
N PRO A 124 10.22 8.76 0.68
CA PRO A 124 11.43 9.22 1.36
C PRO A 124 12.16 10.31 0.55
N VAL A 125 12.11 10.27 -0.78
CA VAL A 125 12.72 11.29 -1.65
C VAL A 125 12.04 12.64 -1.44
N ILE A 126 10.70 12.69 -1.45
CA ILE A 126 9.94 13.92 -1.16
C ILE A 126 10.21 14.39 0.27
N MET A 127 10.30 13.48 1.24
CA MET A 127 10.60 13.84 2.62
C MET A 127 11.98 14.48 2.76
N LEU A 128 13.02 13.94 2.12
CA LEU A 128 14.36 14.55 2.09
C LEU A 128 14.34 15.90 1.35
N CYS A 129 13.64 15.98 0.22
CA CYS A 129 13.51 17.21 -0.57
C CYS A 129 12.80 18.31 0.23
N SER A 130 11.82 17.95 1.08
CA SER A 130 11.14 18.90 1.96
C SER A 130 12.05 19.62 2.94
N TRP A 131 13.17 18.99 3.29
CA TRP A 131 14.15 19.58 4.19
C TRP A 131 15.06 20.58 3.49
N LEU A 132 15.29 20.39 2.18
CA LEU A 132 16.16 21.24 1.36
C LEU A 132 15.37 22.38 0.68
N LEU A 133 14.25 22.08 0.03
CA LEU A 133 13.41 23.03 -0.70
C LEU A 133 11.91 22.73 -0.47
N PRO A 134 11.29 23.39 0.53
CA PRO A 134 9.87 23.20 0.86
C PRO A 134 8.92 23.54 -0.30
N SER A 135 9.30 24.48 -1.16
CA SER A 135 8.50 24.90 -2.32
C SER A 135 8.37 23.80 -3.37
N LEU A 136 9.38 22.95 -3.54
CA LEU A 136 9.38 21.85 -4.51
C LEU A 136 8.38 20.76 -4.13
N VAL A 137 8.19 20.54 -2.82
CA VAL A 137 7.24 19.55 -2.28
C VAL A 137 5.82 19.84 -2.73
N LEU A 138 5.45 21.12 -2.83
CA LEU A 138 4.11 21.54 -3.26
C LEU A 138 3.79 21.01 -4.67
N PHE A 139 4.79 20.92 -5.55
CA PHE A 139 4.63 20.43 -6.92
C PHE A 139 4.83 18.92 -7.03
N LEU A 140 5.76 18.33 -6.29
CA LEU A 140 6.05 16.90 -6.37
C LEU A 140 4.95 16.02 -5.75
N THR A 141 4.39 16.46 -4.62
CA THR A 141 3.36 15.70 -3.90
C THR A 141 2.14 15.37 -4.77
N PRO A 142 1.48 16.33 -5.46
CA PRO A 142 0.32 16.01 -6.28
C PRO A 142 0.65 15.08 -7.44
N ILE A 143 1.84 15.19 -8.05
CA ILE A 143 2.28 14.30 -9.13
C ILE A 143 2.35 12.85 -8.64
N VAL A 144 2.98 12.62 -7.49
CA VAL A 144 3.06 11.28 -6.89
C VAL A 144 1.70 10.75 -6.50
N VAL A 145 0.81 11.60 -5.97
CA VAL A 145 -0.55 11.19 -5.61
C VAL A 145 -1.34 10.75 -6.85
N ILE A 146 -1.32 11.54 -7.93
CA ILE A 146 -1.99 11.19 -9.19
C ILE A 146 -1.45 9.88 -9.74
N PHE A 147 -0.12 9.75 -9.76
CA PHE A 147 0.54 8.53 -10.24
C PHE A 147 0.15 7.30 -9.40
N GLY A 148 0.11 7.45 -8.07
CA GLY A 148 -0.34 6.39 -7.15
C GLY A 148 -1.80 5.97 -7.37
N ILE A 149 -2.69 6.92 -7.66
CA ILE A 149 -4.09 6.63 -8.03
C ILE A 149 -4.14 5.79 -9.30
N VAL A 150 -3.38 6.17 -10.34
CA VAL A 150 -3.33 5.43 -11.61
C VAL A 150 -2.86 3.99 -11.39
N VAL A 151 -1.78 3.80 -10.62
CA VAL A 151 -1.28 2.45 -10.27
C VAL A 151 -2.33 1.64 -9.51
N THR A 152 -3.08 2.26 -8.61
CA THR A 152 -4.16 1.59 -7.84
C THR A 152 -5.33 1.17 -8.73
N VAL A 153 -5.68 1.98 -9.72
CA VAL A 153 -6.72 1.61 -10.71
C VAL A 153 -6.28 0.40 -11.52
N PHE A 154 -5.03 0.37 -12.01
CA PHE A 154 -4.50 -0.80 -12.70
C PHE A 154 -4.46 -2.04 -11.82
N TYR A 155 -4.08 -1.89 -10.55
CA TYR A 155 -4.12 -2.96 -9.56
C TYR A 155 -5.53 -3.55 -9.45
N LEU A 156 -6.56 -2.71 -9.31
CA LEU A 156 -7.95 -3.18 -9.20
C LEU A 156 -8.42 -3.91 -10.46
N ILE A 157 -8.07 -3.40 -11.65
CA ILE A 157 -8.39 -4.04 -12.93
C ILE A 157 -7.74 -5.41 -13.04
N TYR A 158 -6.46 -5.54 -12.65
CA TYR A 158 -5.77 -6.82 -12.69
C TYR A 158 -6.30 -7.81 -11.66
N LEU A 159 -6.69 -7.33 -10.48
CA LEU A 159 -7.36 -8.16 -9.48
C LEU A 159 -8.70 -8.71 -10.00
N TYR A 160 -9.52 -7.86 -10.62
CA TYR A 160 -10.80 -8.26 -11.20
C TYR A 160 -10.62 -9.31 -12.30
N ARG A 161 -9.72 -9.05 -13.26
CA ARG A 161 -9.44 -9.99 -14.35
C ARG A 161 -8.89 -11.33 -13.83
N THR A 162 -8.08 -11.28 -12.79
CA THR A 162 -7.58 -12.49 -12.13
C THR A 162 -8.74 -13.32 -11.56
N ALA A 163 -9.68 -12.68 -10.84
CA ALA A 163 -10.86 -13.36 -10.30
C ALA A 163 -11.75 -13.95 -11.41
N GLU A 164 -11.95 -13.24 -12.52
CA GLU A 164 -12.73 -13.70 -13.66
C GLU A 164 -12.14 -14.96 -14.31
N ILE A 165 -10.81 -15.01 -14.47
CA ILE A 165 -10.10 -16.18 -15.01
C ILE A 165 -10.28 -17.40 -14.09
N PHE A 166 -10.17 -17.23 -12.77
CA PHE A 166 -10.42 -18.32 -11.82
C PHE A 166 -11.86 -18.84 -11.84
N LEU A 167 -12.84 -17.94 -12.01
CA LEU A 167 -14.24 -18.34 -12.10
C LEU A 167 -14.52 -19.13 -13.38
N ASN A 168 -13.95 -18.71 -14.51
CA ASN A 168 -14.11 -19.42 -15.79
C ASN A 168 -13.43 -20.79 -15.79
N THR A 169 -12.18 -20.88 -15.30
CA THR A 169 -11.47 -22.17 -15.20
C THR A 169 -12.18 -23.16 -14.27
N LYS A 170 -12.73 -22.70 -13.14
CA LYS A 170 -13.55 -23.55 -12.27
C LYS A 170 -14.81 -24.06 -12.97
N LYS A 171 -15.43 -23.26 -13.84
CA LYS A 171 -16.63 -23.64 -14.58
C LYS A 171 -16.34 -24.76 -15.59
N GLU A 172 -15.21 -24.69 -16.29
CA GLU A 172 -14.78 -25.71 -17.26
C GLU A 172 -14.41 -27.05 -16.58
N ALA A 173 -13.89 -27.03 -15.36
CA ALA A 173 -13.54 -28.25 -14.62
C ALA A 173 -14.76 -29.03 -14.07
N VAL A 174 -15.96 -28.44 -14.10
CA VAL A 174 -17.21 -29.02 -13.53
C VAL A 174 -18.15 -29.54 -14.62
N THR A 175 -17.92 -29.18 -15.89
CA THR A 175 -18.62 -29.68 -17.09
C THR A 175 -17.86 -30.79 -17.77
#